data_AF-A0A3L6FNY6-F1
#
_entry.id   AF-A0A3L6FNY6-F1
#
_cell.length_a   1.000
_cell.length_b   1.000
_cell.length_c   1.000
_cell.angle_alpha   90.00
_cell.angle_beta   90.00
_cell.angle_gamma   90.00
#
_symmetry.space_group_name_H-M   'P 1'
#
loop_
_entity.id
_entity.type
_entity.pdbx_description
1 polymer ?
#
loop_
_entity_poly.entity_id
_entity_poly.type
_entity_poly.pdbx_seq_one_letter_code
_entity_poly.pdbx_strand_id
1 'polypeptide(L)'
;MEMFPSRVAKAVFLCAAMLANGNSALDMFQKQDVSLASVSMRPIPFAPVLEKLVLTAENYGSVRRFYVETTEDNTIPLPLQQSMCGANPPEKVLRLKGADHAPFFSKPQALHKTLVEIATMPHVRAS
;
A
#
# COMPACT_ATOMS: atom_id res chain seq x y z
N MET A 1 0.71 -6.23 10.90
CA MET A 1 2.00 -6.77 10.39
C MET A 1 3.09 -6.60 11.43
N GLU A 2 3.42 -5.37 11.85
CA GLU A 2 4.44 -5.14 12.90
C GLU A 2 4.08 -5.79 14.25
N MET A 3 2.85 -5.61 14.74
CA MET A 3 2.44 -6.09 16.07
C MET A 3 2.25 -7.62 16.16
N PHE A 4 1.86 -8.26 15.05
CA PHE A 4 1.53 -9.70 15.01
C PHE A 4 2.01 -10.34 13.70
N PRO A 5 3.34 -10.38 13.44
CA PRO A 5 3.87 -10.83 12.16
C PRO A 5 3.57 -12.31 11.90
N SER A 6 3.64 -13.16 12.93
CA SER A 6 3.38 -14.61 12.83
C SER A 6 1.93 -14.98 12.53
N ARG A 7 0.99 -14.03 12.65
CA ARG A 7 -0.44 -14.23 12.33
C ARG A 7 -0.80 -13.80 10.91
N VAL A 8 0.16 -13.30 10.14
CA VAL A 8 -0.07 -12.81 8.78
C VAL A 8 0.69 -13.69 7.80
N ALA A 9 -0.04 -14.51 7.04
CA ALA A 9 0.58 -15.37 6.01
C ALA A 9 1.08 -14.55 4.81
N LYS A 10 0.25 -13.62 4.34
CA LYS A 10 0.50 -12.71 3.21
C LYS A 10 -0.22 -11.39 3.46
N ALA A 11 0.40 -10.28 3.09
CA ALA A 11 -0.21 -8.96 3.09
C ALA A 11 -0.32 -8.46 1.66
N VAL A 12 -1.49 -7.91 1.31
CA VAL A 12 -1.76 -7.35 -0.02
C VAL A 12 -2.14 -5.89 0.14
N PHE A 13 -1.37 -5.01 -0.50
CA PHE A 13 -1.66 -3.59 -0.61
C PHE A 13 -2.35 -3.33 -1.95
N LEU A 14 -3.52 -2.71 -1.92
CA LEU A 14 -4.33 -2.40 -3.09
C LEU A 14 -5.01 -1.05 -2.85
N CYS A 15 -4.83 -0.10 -3.77
CA CYS A 15 -5.36 1.27 -3.62
C CYS A 15 -5.00 1.87 -2.26
N ALA A 16 -3.80 1.57 -1.77
CA ALA A 16 -3.37 1.85 -0.41
C ALA A 16 -1.93 2.37 -0.39
N ALA A 17 -1.62 3.20 0.60
CA ALA A 17 -0.26 3.61 0.89
C ALA A 17 0.56 2.43 1.44
N MET A 18 1.74 2.19 0.87
CA MET A 18 2.73 1.22 1.40
C MET A 18 4.02 1.97 1.76
N LEU A 19 3.99 2.58 2.95
CA LEU A 19 5.05 3.48 3.41
C LEU A 19 6.27 2.73 3.96
N ALA A 20 7.44 3.37 3.92
CA ALA A 20 8.65 2.88 4.58
C ALA A 20 8.67 3.28 6.07
N ASN A 21 9.57 2.65 6.85
CA ASN A 21 9.79 2.99 8.25
C ASN A 21 10.15 4.49 8.41
N GLY A 22 9.57 5.15 9.41
CA GLY A 22 9.80 6.56 9.71
C GLY A 22 8.98 7.55 8.86
N ASN A 23 8.21 7.07 7.88
CA ASN A 23 7.32 7.90 7.06
C ASN A 23 5.89 7.90 7.61
N SER A 24 5.18 8.99 7.38
CA SER A 24 3.75 9.16 7.61
C SER A 24 2.99 9.20 6.28
N ALA A 25 1.66 9.03 6.32
CA ALA A 25 0.84 9.14 5.11
C ALA A 25 0.82 10.59 4.57
N LEU A 26 1.05 11.57 5.43
CA LEU A 26 1.17 12.96 5.02
C LEU A 26 2.39 13.20 4.10
N ASP A 27 3.48 12.46 4.30
CA ASP A 27 4.72 12.62 3.52
C ASP A 27 4.54 12.25 2.03
N MET A 28 3.41 11.65 1.66
CA MET A 28 3.04 11.38 0.27
C MET A 28 2.56 12.63 -0.49
N PHE A 29 2.15 13.69 0.21
CA PHE A 29 1.58 14.89 -0.38
C PHE A 29 2.61 16.02 -0.51
N GLN A 30 2.42 16.89 -1.50
CA GLN A 30 3.25 18.09 -1.62
C GLN A 30 2.99 19.04 -0.45
N LYS A 31 4.05 19.67 0.07
CA LYS A 31 3.96 20.61 1.20
C LYS A 31 2.94 21.73 0.99
N GLN A 32 2.76 22.18 -0.25
CA GLN A 32 1.83 23.24 -0.60
C GLN A 32 0.36 22.78 -0.58
N ASP A 33 0.08 21.54 -0.97
CA ASP A 33 -1.27 20.96 -0.88
C ASP A 33 -1.66 20.73 0.58
N VAL A 34 -0.71 20.30 1.41
CA VAL A 34 -0.91 20.11 2.85
C VAL A 34 -1.26 21.42 3.55
N SER A 35 -0.56 22.52 3.24
CA SER A 35 -0.84 23.82 3.86
C SER A 35 -2.24 24.33 3.48
N LEU A 36 -2.64 24.22 2.21
CA LEU A 36 -3.96 24.61 1.73
C LEU A 36 -5.08 23.73 2.32
N ALA A 37 -4.86 22.42 2.46
CA ALA A 37 -5.82 21.53 3.08
C ALA A 37 -5.99 21.85 4.57
N SER A 38 -4.90 22.09 5.29
CA SER A 38 -4.93 22.34 6.74
C SER A 38 -5.75 23.57 7.15
N VAL A 39 -5.83 24.61 6.32
CA VAL A 39 -6.66 25.79 6.58
C VAL A 39 -8.15 25.57 6.27
N SER A 40 -8.48 24.52 5.52
CA SER A 40 -9.84 24.22 5.06
C SER A 40 -10.49 23.01 5.75
N MET A 41 -9.69 22.25 6.52
CA MET A 41 -10.11 21.01 7.17
C MET A 41 -10.99 21.29 8.39
N ARG A 42 -12.02 20.46 8.56
CA ARG A 42 -12.85 20.41 9.77
C ARG A 42 -12.29 19.36 10.73
N PRO A 43 -12.67 19.38 12.02
CA PRO A 43 -12.25 18.35 12.97
C PRO A 43 -12.63 16.95 12.48
N ILE A 44 -11.62 16.14 12.18
CA ILE A 44 -11.71 14.73 11.82
C ILE A 44 -10.58 13.98 12.55
N PRO A 45 -10.68 12.65 12.74
CA PRO A 45 -9.59 11.87 13.34
C PRO A 45 -8.38 11.78 12.39
N PHE A 46 -7.64 12.88 12.27
CA PHE A 46 -6.52 13.04 11.33
C PHE A 46 -5.17 12.58 11.89
N ALA A 47 -5.07 12.41 13.22
CA ALA A 47 -3.81 12.05 13.89
C ALA A 47 -3.11 10.82 13.26
N PRO A 48 -3.80 9.73 12.86
CA PRO A 48 -3.14 8.59 12.22
C PRO A 48 -2.45 8.91 10.89
N VAL A 49 -2.85 9.98 10.18
CA VAL A 49 -2.23 10.39 8.92
C VAL A 49 -0.85 11.03 9.16
N LEU A 50 -0.69 11.67 10.32
CA LEU A 50 0.53 12.35 10.75
C LEU A 50 1.53 11.42 11.44
N GLU A 51 1.05 10.29 11.93
CA GLU A 51 1.86 9.37 12.71
C GLU A 51 2.88 8.66 11.82
N LYS A 52 4.14 8.68 12.26
CA LYS A 52 5.22 7.98 11.57
C LYS A 52 5.15 6.50 11.89
N LEU A 53 5.25 5.67 10.86
CA LEU A 53 5.30 4.23 11.07
C LEU A 53 6.62 3.84 11.72
N VAL A 54 6.53 2.96 12.73
CA VAL A 54 7.68 2.26 13.30
C VAL A 54 7.61 0.81 12.81
N LEU A 55 8.47 0.46 11.86
CA LEU A 55 8.52 -0.84 11.20
C LEU A 55 9.90 -1.47 11.37
N THR A 56 9.94 -2.76 11.65
CA THR A 56 11.19 -3.52 11.83
C THR A 56 11.39 -4.57 10.73
N ALA A 57 12.64 -4.95 10.50
CA ALA A 57 12.96 -6.02 9.56
C ALA A 57 12.48 -7.38 10.08
N GLU A 58 12.54 -7.59 11.39
CA GLU A 58 12.18 -8.82 12.08
C GLU A 58 10.66 -9.06 12.03
N ASN A 59 9.85 -8.01 12.20
CA ASN A 59 8.39 -8.14 12.20
C ASN A 59 7.79 -7.79 10.84
N TYR A 60 7.71 -6.50 10.47
CA TYR A 60 7.13 -6.10 9.19
C TYR A 60 7.87 -6.73 8.01
N GLY A 61 9.20 -6.79 8.07
CA GLY A 61 10.06 -7.35 7.04
C GLY A 61 9.85 -8.85 6.80
N SER A 62 9.50 -9.63 7.84
CA SER A 62 9.29 -11.09 7.74
C SER A 62 7.97 -11.48 7.08
N VAL A 63 7.00 -10.57 7.01
CA VAL A 63 5.73 -10.81 6.31
C VAL A 63 5.94 -10.73 4.80
N ARG A 64 5.38 -11.69 4.06
CA ARG A 64 5.31 -11.66 2.60
C ARG A 64 4.34 -10.58 2.13
N ARG A 65 4.86 -9.55 1.47
CA ARG A 65 4.08 -8.38 1.04
C ARG A 65 3.92 -8.38 -0.48
N PHE A 66 2.72 -8.07 -0.94
CA PHE A 66 2.37 -7.95 -2.34
C PHE A 66 1.73 -6.59 -2.57
N TYR A 67 2.02 -5.98 -3.71
CA TYR A 67 1.39 -4.74 -4.11
C TYR A 67 0.61 -4.95 -5.41
N VAL A 68 -0.63 -4.45 -5.46
CA VAL A 68 -1.47 -4.51 -6.65
C VAL A 68 -1.67 -3.10 -7.16
N GLU A 69 -1.03 -2.80 -8.30
CA GLU A 69 -1.12 -1.50 -8.95
C GLU A 69 -2.40 -1.37 -9.77
N THR A 70 -3.00 -0.20 -9.70
CA THR A 70 -4.19 0.21 -10.47
C THR A 70 -3.79 1.35 -11.41
N THR A 71 -3.91 1.15 -12.72
CA THR A 71 -3.27 2.07 -13.69
C THR A 71 -4.06 3.36 -13.94
N GLU A 72 -5.33 3.42 -13.56
CA GLU A 72 -6.22 4.58 -13.74
C GLU A 72 -6.62 5.18 -12.38
N ASP A 73 -5.85 4.91 -11.33
CA ASP A 73 -6.03 5.49 -10.01
C ASP A 73 -5.57 6.95 -9.99
N ASN A 74 -6.52 7.85 -9.76
CA ASN A 74 -6.25 9.29 -9.65
C ASN A 74 -6.03 9.76 -8.21
N THR A 75 -6.28 8.90 -7.22
CA THR A 75 -6.06 9.19 -5.79
C THR A 75 -4.64 8.86 -5.38
N ILE A 76 -4.12 7.71 -5.84
CA ILE A 76 -2.72 7.31 -5.72
C ILE A 76 -2.21 7.05 -7.14
N PRO A 77 -1.71 8.08 -7.85
CA PRO A 77 -1.26 7.93 -9.23
C PRO A 77 -0.19 6.85 -9.40
N LEU A 78 -0.19 6.16 -10.55
CA LEU A 78 0.73 5.05 -10.82
C LEU A 78 2.22 5.37 -10.52
N PRO A 79 2.77 6.56 -10.85
CA PRO A 79 4.15 6.90 -10.48
C PRO A 79 4.40 6.91 -8.96
N LEU A 80 3.41 7.34 -8.17
CA LEU A 80 3.49 7.33 -6.71
C LEU A 80 3.42 5.89 -6.18
N GLN A 81 2.57 5.04 -6.74
CA GLN A 81 2.54 3.61 -6.41
C GLN A 81 3.90 2.94 -6.66
N GLN A 82 4.52 3.22 -7.81
CA GLN A 82 5.84 2.71 -8.18
C GLN A 82 6.94 3.24 -7.25
N SER A 83 6.90 4.51 -6.90
CA SER A 83 7.83 5.12 -5.95
C SER A 83 7.74 4.46 -4.56
N MET A 84 6.52 4.20 -4.07
CA MET A 84 6.33 3.47 -2.81
C MET A 84 6.90 2.05 -2.88
N CYS A 85 6.64 1.32 -3.97
CA CYS A 85 7.20 -0.02 -4.16
C CYS A 85 8.73 0.00 -4.27
N GLY A 86 9.32 1.06 -4.83
CA GLY A 86 10.78 1.22 -4.87
C GLY A 86 11.38 1.50 -3.50
N ALA A 87 10.73 2.35 -2.70
CA ALA A 87 11.18 2.73 -1.36
C ALA A 87 10.94 1.63 -0.30
N ASN A 88 9.90 0.82 -0.48
CA ASN A 88 9.58 -0.31 0.39
C ASN A 88 9.25 -1.56 -0.46
N PRO A 89 10.26 -2.30 -0.94
CA PRO A 89 10.07 -3.41 -1.87
C PRO A 89 9.13 -4.51 -1.33
N PRO A 90 8.06 -4.84 -2.06
CA PRO A 90 7.27 -6.05 -1.83
C PRO A 90 7.94 -7.27 -2.48
N GLU A 91 7.47 -8.47 -2.14
CA GLU A 91 7.85 -9.72 -2.80
C GLU A 91 7.47 -9.72 -4.28
N LYS A 92 6.28 -9.20 -4.61
CA LYS A 92 5.82 -9.09 -6.00
C LYS A 92 4.86 -7.91 -6.17
N VAL A 93 4.97 -7.25 -7.32
CA VAL A 93 4.04 -6.24 -7.79
C VAL A 93 3.21 -6.83 -8.93
N LEU A 94 1.88 -6.75 -8.83
CA LEU A 94 0.93 -7.18 -9.87
C LEU A 94 0.18 -5.94 -10.36
N ARG A 95 -0.20 -5.91 -11.64
CA ARG A 95 -0.80 -4.71 -12.25
C ARG A 95 -2.18 -5.00 -12.86
N LEU A 96 -3.18 -4.27 -12.40
CA LEU A 96 -4.54 -4.25 -12.92
C LEU A 96 -4.69 -3.10 -13.92
N LYS A 97 -4.58 -3.43 -15.22
CA LYS A 97 -4.76 -2.46 -16.30
C LYS A 97 -6.21 -2.00 -16.40
N GLY A 98 -6.40 -0.69 -16.49
CA GLY A 98 -7.71 -0.03 -16.58
C GLY A 98 -8.52 -0.04 -15.28
N ALA A 99 -7.90 -0.37 -14.14
CA ALA A 99 -8.55 -0.27 -12.83
C ALA A 99 -8.30 1.10 -12.23
N ASP A 100 -9.34 1.68 -11.64
CA ASP A 100 -9.30 2.91 -10.86
C ASP A 100 -8.98 2.63 -9.38
N HIS A 101 -9.24 3.61 -8.51
CA HIS A 101 -9.04 3.48 -7.05
C HIS A 101 -10.00 2.48 -6.37
N ALA A 102 -11.03 2.00 -7.08
CA ALA A 102 -11.98 1.02 -6.59
C ALA A 102 -12.05 -0.18 -7.56
N PRO A 103 -10.98 -0.99 -7.65
CA PRO A 103 -10.88 -2.12 -8.59
C PRO A 103 -11.95 -3.19 -8.37
N PHE A 104 -12.56 -3.24 -7.19
CA PHE A 104 -13.70 -4.10 -6.91
C PHE A 104 -14.99 -3.65 -7.63
N PHE A 105 -15.08 -2.39 -8.05
CA PHE A 105 -16.11 -1.88 -8.95
C PHE A 105 -15.65 -1.84 -10.40
N SER A 106 -14.48 -1.27 -10.69
CA SER A 106 -14.04 -1.05 -12.06
C SER A 106 -13.55 -2.32 -12.77
N LYS A 107 -12.89 -3.23 -12.05
CA LYS A 107 -12.29 -4.48 -12.60
C LYS A 107 -12.43 -5.70 -11.66
N PRO A 108 -13.65 -6.06 -11.20
CA PRO A 108 -13.84 -7.09 -10.18
C PRO A 108 -13.27 -8.47 -10.55
N GLN A 109 -13.43 -8.91 -11.80
CA GLN A 109 -12.94 -10.22 -12.24
C GLN A 109 -11.40 -10.27 -12.30
N ALA A 110 -10.77 -9.19 -12.77
CA ALA A 110 -9.32 -9.10 -12.82
C ALA A 110 -8.74 -9.07 -11.40
N LEU A 111 -9.35 -8.28 -10.50
CA LEU A 111 -8.98 -8.25 -9.08
C LEU A 111 -9.10 -9.64 -8.45
N HIS A 112 -10.22 -10.33 -8.64
CA HIS A 112 -10.42 -11.69 -8.14
C HIS A 112 -9.31 -12.64 -8.59
N LYS A 113 -9.01 -12.66 -9.90
CA LYS A 113 -7.94 -13.49 -10.47
C LYS A 113 -6.60 -13.19 -9.82
N THR A 114 -6.25 -11.92 -9.66
CA THR A 114 -5.01 -11.49 -9.01
C THR A 114 -4.92 -11.93 -7.56
N LEU A 115 -6.02 -11.83 -6.79
CA LEU A 115 -6.05 -12.29 -5.40
C LEU A 115 -5.89 -13.82 -5.29
N VAL A 116 -6.53 -14.57 -6.18
CA VAL A 116 -6.38 -16.04 -6.25
C VAL A 116 -4.94 -16.43 -6.61
N GLU A 117 -4.30 -15.71 -7.54
CA GLU A 117 -2.89 -15.90 -7.88
C GLU A 117 -2.02 -15.73 -6.63
N ILE A 118 -2.15 -14.60 -5.91
CA ILE A 118 -1.37 -14.34 -4.69
C ILE A 118 -1.65 -15.40 -3.62
N ALA A 119 -2.91 -15.78 -3.42
CA ALA A 119 -3.30 -16.77 -2.42
C ALA A 119 -2.63 -18.13 -2.67
N THR A 120 -2.52 -18.54 -3.94
CA THR A 120 -1.96 -19.83 -4.35
C THR A 120 -0.44 -19.84 -4.50
N MET A 121 0.24 -18.69 -4.46
CA MET A 121 1.71 -18.65 -4.56
C MET A 121 2.38 -19.45 -3.42
N PRO A 122 3.33 -20.34 -3.75
CA PRO A 122 4.04 -21.15 -2.77
C PRO A 122 4.87 -20.27 -1.82
N HIS A 123 5.15 -20.77 -0.61
CA HIS A 123 6.12 -20.15 0.27
C HIS A 123 7.53 -20.42 -0.26
N VAL A 124 8.21 -19.37 -0.71
CA VAL A 124 9.66 -19.43 -0.93
C VAL A 124 10.29 -19.49 0.45
N ARG A 125 10.79 -20.66 0.86
CA ARG A 125 11.65 -20.74 2.04
C ARG A 125 12.95 -20.04 1.69
N ALA A 126 13.38 -19.08 2.51
CA ALA A 126 14.73 -18.56 2.43
C ALA A 126 15.70 -19.75 2.64
N SER A 127 16.58 -19.97 1.66
CA SER A 127 17.71 -20.91 1.72
C SER A 127 18.78 -20.43 2.69
#